data_AF-A0A961D6A2-F1
#
_entry.id   AF-A0A961D6A2-F1
#
_cell.length_a   1.000
_cell.length_b   1.000
_cell.length_c   1.000
_cell.angle_alpha   90.00
_cell.angle_beta   90.00
_cell.angle_gamma   90.00
#
_symmetry.space_group_name_H-M   'P 1'
#
loop_
_entity.id
_entity.type
_entity.pdbx_description
1 polymer ?
#
loop_
_entity_poly.entity_id
_entity_poly.type
_entity_poly.pdbx_seq_one_letter_code
_entity_poly.pdbx_strand_id
1 'polypeptide(L)'
;DADSVYDDIVNIKAEDVPPTVTWGTSPDQAIAVTENVPTPDSATTEPARISIQDALDYMKLPAGQPIKGTKIDVAFIGSCTNGRLSDFREVAKFIKGRKVAAGVKAIAVPGSQIVDVLARQEGLDKVFSEAGFEWRGAGCSMCLAMNPDKLVGDQLCASSSNRNFKGRQGSPTGRTVLMSPIMVAAAALTGSIADAREVFTIAG
;
A
#
# COMPACT_ATOMS: atom_id res chain seq x y z
N ASP A 1 21.04 7.24 27.15
CA ASP A 1 22.50 7.09 27.23
C ASP A 1 22.91 5.70 26.76
N ALA A 2 24.20 5.46 26.50
CA ALA A 2 24.66 4.15 26.03
C ALA A 2 24.44 3.03 27.08
N ASP A 3 24.22 3.40 28.34
CA ASP A 3 23.87 2.58 29.49
C ASP A 3 22.36 2.57 29.80
N SER A 4 21.52 3.02 28.86
CA SER A 4 20.07 2.91 29.01
C SER A 4 19.64 1.44 29.10
N VAL A 5 18.84 1.14 30.13
CA VAL A 5 18.23 -0.17 30.34
C VAL A 5 16.85 -0.17 29.70
N TYR A 6 16.53 -1.26 29.01
CA TYR A 6 15.25 -1.47 28.34
C TYR A 6 14.58 -2.70 28.94
N ASP A 7 13.24 -2.70 29.05
CA ASP A 7 12.47 -3.86 29.50
C ASP A 7 12.69 -5.06 28.56
N ASP A 8 12.73 -4.80 27.25
CA ASP A 8 12.99 -5.78 26.20
C ASP A 8 13.83 -5.16 25.07
N ILE A 9 14.67 -5.98 24.43
CA ILE A 9 15.47 -5.59 23.25
C ILE A 9 15.18 -6.55 22.11
N VAL A 10 14.66 -6.03 20.99
CA VAL A 10 14.40 -6.78 19.76
C VAL A 10 15.29 -6.24 18.64
N ASN A 11 16.16 -7.09 18.10
CA ASN A 11 17.07 -6.74 17.01
C ASN A 11 16.50 -7.25 15.68
N ILE A 12 16.22 -6.33 14.75
CA ILE A 12 15.71 -6.65 13.41
C ILE A 12 16.77 -6.23 12.40
N LYS A 13 17.22 -7.19 11.57
CA LYS A 13 18.10 -6.91 10.45
C LYS A 13 17.27 -6.44 9.26
N ALA A 14 17.66 -5.34 8.63
CA ALA A 14 16.90 -4.77 7.54
C ALA A 14 16.87 -5.69 6.31
N GLU A 15 17.94 -6.43 6.06
CA GLU A 15 18.05 -7.40 4.96
C GLU A 15 17.08 -8.59 5.10
N ASP A 16 16.58 -8.86 6.30
CA ASP A 16 15.63 -9.95 6.57
C ASP A 16 14.17 -9.51 6.35
N VAL A 17 13.90 -8.24 6.03
CA VAL A 17 12.55 -7.69 5.86
C VAL A 17 12.19 -7.64 4.36
N PRO A 18 11.42 -8.61 3.84
CA PRO A 18 11.00 -8.60 2.45
C PRO A 18 9.93 -7.52 2.20
N PRO A 19 9.66 -7.17 0.92
CA PRO A 19 8.49 -6.37 0.57
C PRO A 19 7.22 -6.96 1.19
N THR A 20 6.55 -6.16 2.00
CA THR A 20 5.47 -6.59 2.88
C THR A 20 4.14 -5.96 2.45
N VAL A 21 3.06 -6.71 2.64
CA VAL A 21 1.69 -6.28 2.35
C VAL A 21 0.74 -6.76 3.45
N THR A 22 -0.21 -5.91 3.85
CA THR A 22 -1.28 -6.38 4.74
C THR A 22 -2.27 -7.26 3.98
N TRP A 23 -2.71 -8.35 4.57
CA TRP A 23 -3.76 -9.20 4.01
C TRP A 23 -5.12 -8.99 4.71
N GLY A 24 -5.14 -8.40 5.90
CA GLY A 24 -6.33 -8.23 6.71
C GLY A 24 -6.83 -6.78 6.84
N THR A 25 -7.45 -6.49 7.98
CA THR A 25 -8.10 -5.19 8.29
C THR A 25 -7.36 -4.37 9.35
N SER A 26 -6.19 -4.82 9.77
CA SER A 26 -5.29 -4.09 10.65
C SER A 26 -3.84 -4.15 10.15
N PRO A 27 -2.97 -3.19 10.54
CA PRO A 27 -1.58 -3.17 10.08
C PRO A 27 -0.73 -4.37 10.54
N ASP A 28 -1.07 -4.99 11.67
CA ASP A 28 -0.39 -6.19 12.20
C ASP A 28 -0.74 -7.46 11.40
N GLN A 29 -1.82 -7.45 10.63
CA GLN A 29 -2.20 -8.53 9.71
C GLN A 29 -1.43 -8.39 8.38
N ALA A 30 -0.11 -8.60 8.44
CA ALA A 30 0.81 -8.46 7.31
C ALA A 30 1.66 -9.71 7.06
N ILE A 31 2.04 -9.90 5.80
CA ILE A 31 2.89 -10.98 5.30
C ILE A 31 3.85 -10.43 4.24
N ALA A 32 4.92 -11.16 3.94
CA ALA A 32 5.72 -10.90 2.77
C ALA A 32 4.86 -11.08 1.50
N VAL A 33 5.14 -10.30 0.45
CA VAL A 33 4.39 -10.40 -0.82
C VAL A 33 4.50 -11.79 -1.47
N THR A 34 5.55 -12.54 -1.14
CA THR A 34 5.79 -13.90 -1.63
C THR A 34 5.01 -14.98 -0.86
N GLU A 35 4.35 -14.63 0.23
CA GLU A 35 3.63 -15.57 1.09
C GLU A 35 2.16 -15.73 0.70
N ASN A 36 1.55 -16.76 1.29
CA ASN A 36 0.13 -17.06 1.14
C ASN A 36 -0.68 -16.36 2.23
N VAL A 37 -1.91 -15.99 1.89
CA VAL A 37 -2.89 -15.47 2.84
C VAL A 37 -3.15 -16.53 3.93
N PRO A 38 -3.10 -16.18 5.24
CA PRO A 38 -3.33 -17.13 6.32
C PRO A 38 -4.68 -17.84 6.22
N THR A 39 -4.73 -19.08 6.74
CA THR A 39 -5.98 -19.85 6.88
C THR A 39 -6.45 -19.81 8.34
N PRO A 40 -7.76 -19.88 8.60
CA PRO A 40 -8.25 -20.01 9.98
C PRO A 40 -7.64 -21.22 10.70
N ASP A 41 -7.39 -22.31 9.98
CA ASP A 41 -6.78 -23.54 10.52
C ASP A 41 -5.32 -23.37 10.95
N SER A 42 -4.63 -22.31 10.52
CA SER A 42 -3.27 -21.98 10.95
C SER A 42 -3.21 -21.29 12.32
N ALA A 43 -4.35 -20.88 12.88
CA ALA A 43 -4.41 -20.18 14.15
C ALA A 43 -4.12 -21.12 15.34
N THR A 44 -3.33 -20.63 16.29
CA THR A 44 -3.01 -21.36 17.53
C THR A 44 -4.03 -21.13 18.65
N THR A 45 -4.93 -20.15 18.49
CA THR A 45 -5.96 -19.80 19.47
C THR A 45 -7.28 -19.51 18.79
N GLU A 46 -8.38 -19.77 19.51
CA GLU A 46 -9.73 -19.50 19.01
C GLU A 46 -9.96 -18.01 18.67
N PRO A 47 -9.52 -17.03 19.48
CA PRO A 47 -9.61 -15.62 19.11
C PRO A 47 -8.85 -15.27 17.81
N ALA A 48 -7.66 -15.86 17.60
CA ALA A 48 -6.92 -15.65 16.36
C ALA A 48 -7.65 -16.27 15.16
N ARG A 49 -8.25 -17.46 15.32
CA ARG A 49 -9.05 -18.11 14.27
C ARG A 49 -10.22 -17.24 13.83
N ILE A 50 -10.97 -16.69 14.79
CA ILE A 50 -12.09 -15.77 14.53
C ILE A 50 -11.58 -14.50 13.84
N SER A 51 -10.49 -13.90 14.32
CA SER A 51 -9.90 -12.70 13.73
C SER A 51 -9.47 -12.90 12.27
N ILE A 52 -8.86 -14.06 11.95
CA ILE A 52 -8.51 -14.42 10.57
C ILE A 52 -9.78 -14.55 9.72
N GLN A 53 -10.79 -15.29 10.20
CA GLN A 53 -12.03 -15.48 9.45
C GLN A 53 -12.72 -14.14 9.13
N ASP A 54 -12.88 -13.27 10.14
CA ASP A 54 -13.53 -11.96 9.99
C ASP A 54 -12.78 -11.02 9.03
N ALA A 55 -11.45 -11.15 8.96
CA ALA A 55 -10.62 -10.41 8.04
C ALA A 55 -10.76 -10.95 6.61
N LEU A 56 -10.77 -12.27 6.43
CA LEU A 56 -10.94 -12.91 5.12
C LEU A 56 -12.31 -12.63 4.52
N ASP A 57 -13.38 -12.72 5.32
CA ASP A 57 -14.74 -12.45 4.88
C ASP A 57 -14.89 -11.01 4.38
N TYR A 58 -14.22 -10.06 5.05
CA TYR A 58 -14.22 -8.66 4.63
C TYR A 58 -13.35 -8.41 3.40
N MET A 59 -12.12 -8.92 3.41
CA MET A 59 -11.14 -8.69 2.36
C MET A 59 -11.44 -9.48 1.08
N LYS A 60 -12.32 -10.49 1.17
CA LYS A 60 -12.66 -11.42 0.09
C LYS A 60 -11.42 -12.06 -0.51
N LEU A 61 -10.41 -12.33 0.32
CA LEU A 61 -9.18 -12.99 -0.09
C LEU A 61 -9.35 -14.50 0.10
N PRO A 62 -8.97 -15.31 -0.89
CA PRO A 62 -9.02 -16.75 -0.75
C PRO A 62 -7.92 -17.24 0.20
N ALA A 63 -8.33 -17.91 1.27
CA ALA A 63 -7.43 -18.47 2.28
C ALA A 63 -6.41 -19.43 1.65
N GLY A 64 -5.16 -19.37 2.10
CA GLY A 64 -4.08 -20.25 1.64
C GLY A 64 -3.56 -19.97 0.24
N GLN A 65 -4.10 -18.98 -0.47
CA GLN A 65 -3.62 -18.58 -1.80
C GLN A 65 -2.54 -17.50 -1.71
N PRO A 66 -1.65 -17.38 -2.71
CA PRO A 66 -0.71 -16.28 -2.80
C PRO A 66 -1.42 -14.93 -2.77
N ILE A 67 -0.91 -13.97 -1.97
CA ILE A 67 -1.45 -12.60 -2.00
C ILE A 67 -1.06 -11.87 -3.30
N LYS A 68 0.14 -12.18 -3.82
CA LYS A 68 0.61 -11.74 -5.13
C LYS A 68 -0.36 -12.23 -6.22
N GLY A 69 -0.73 -11.32 -7.13
CA GLY A 69 -1.68 -11.58 -8.21
C GLY A 69 -3.13 -11.17 -7.89
N THR A 70 -3.45 -10.83 -6.64
CA THR A 70 -4.76 -10.28 -6.26
C THR A 70 -5.03 -8.99 -7.02
N LYS A 71 -6.12 -8.93 -7.80
CA LYS A 71 -6.48 -7.77 -8.61
C LYS A 71 -6.83 -6.56 -7.74
N ILE A 72 -6.36 -5.39 -8.16
CA ILE A 72 -6.67 -4.11 -7.50
C ILE A 72 -7.52 -3.24 -8.41
N ASP A 73 -8.36 -2.41 -7.81
CA ASP A 73 -9.17 -1.41 -8.51
C ASP A 73 -8.56 -0.01 -8.38
N VAL A 74 -7.91 0.25 -7.25
CA VAL A 74 -7.36 1.56 -6.90
C VAL A 74 -5.92 1.43 -6.40
N ALA A 75 -5.06 2.35 -6.82
CA ALA A 75 -3.72 2.51 -6.29
C ALA A 75 -3.57 3.93 -5.70
N PHE A 76 -3.12 4.02 -4.45
CA PHE A 76 -2.99 5.30 -3.74
C PHE A 76 -1.58 5.46 -3.18
N ILE A 77 -0.83 6.43 -3.71
CA ILE A 77 0.47 6.86 -3.19
C ILE A 77 0.31 8.23 -2.52
N GLY A 78 0.67 8.32 -1.25
CA GLY A 78 0.60 9.57 -0.49
C GLY A 78 0.16 9.39 0.96
N SER A 79 -0.30 10.48 1.55
CA SER A 79 -0.54 10.72 2.99
C SER A 79 0.65 11.33 3.73
N CYS A 80 0.44 11.71 5.00
CA CYS A 80 1.50 12.19 5.88
C CYS A 80 2.61 11.16 6.13
N THR A 81 2.34 9.87 5.94
CA THR A 81 3.31 8.80 6.19
C THR A 81 4.25 8.61 4.99
N ASN A 82 3.69 8.52 3.77
CA ASN A 82 4.42 8.14 2.55
C ASN A 82 4.09 9.03 1.35
N GLY A 83 4.09 10.35 1.59
CA GLY A 83 3.96 11.39 0.57
C GLY A 83 5.12 12.39 0.63
N ARG A 84 6.33 11.93 0.96
CA ARG A 84 7.55 12.76 1.03
C ARG A 84 8.13 12.91 -0.38
N LEU A 85 8.95 13.95 -0.58
CA LEU A 85 9.63 14.17 -1.86
C LEU A 85 10.52 12.98 -2.26
N SER A 86 11.17 12.33 -1.29
CA SER A 86 11.96 11.11 -1.51
C SER A 86 11.13 9.96 -2.08
N ASP A 87 9.90 9.78 -1.59
CA ASP A 87 9.01 8.70 -2.02
C ASP A 87 8.63 8.90 -3.51
N PHE A 88 8.28 10.13 -3.89
CA PHE A 88 7.97 10.44 -5.30
C PHE A 88 9.19 10.32 -6.21
N ARG A 89 10.36 10.79 -5.77
CA ARG A 89 11.62 10.64 -6.54
C ARG A 89 11.96 9.17 -6.75
N GLU A 90 11.78 8.33 -5.74
CA GLU A 90 12.05 6.90 -5.84
C GLU A 90 11.12 6.25 -6.87
N VAL A 91 9.80 6.43 -6.71
CA VAL A 91 8.80 5.85 -7.62
C VAL A 91 8.96 6.36 -9.05
N ALA A 92 9.25 7.66 -9.25
CA ALA A 92 9.41 8.27 -10.56
C ALA A 92 10.49 7.59 -11.43
N LYS A 93 11.57 7.08 -10.81
CA LYS A 93 12.63 6.33 -11.52
C LYS A 93 12.10 5.10 -12.24
N PHE A 94 11.07 4.48 -11.68
CA PHE A 94 10.56 3.18 -12.12
C PHE A 94 9.31 3.26 -12.97
N ILE A 95 8.47 4.27 -12.77
CA ILE A 95 7.22 4.44 -13.54
C ILE A 95 7.41 5.22 -14.85
N LYS A 96 8.53 5.94 -15.01
CA LYS A 96 8.80 6.73 -16.22
C LYS A 96 8.74 5.85 -17.48
N GLY A 97 7.94 6.26 -18.46
CA GLY A 97 7.73 5.52 -19.70
C GLY A 97 6.85 4.27 -19.58
N ARG A 98 6.31 3.98 -18.39
CA ARG A 98 5.34 2.91 -18.15
C ARG A 98 3.93 3.49 -18.01
N LYS A 99 2.91 2.63 -18.00
CA LYS A 99 1.50 3.04 -17.90
C LYS A 99 0.77 2.20 -16.85
N VAL A 100 -0.08 2.86 -16.07
CA VAL A 100 -1.04 2.23 -15.16
C VAL A 100 -1.91 1.25 -15.95
N ALA A 101 -2.18 0.09 -15.36
CA ALA A 101 -2.97 -0.96 -15.98
C ALA A 101 -4.40 -0.48 -16.28
N ALA A 102 -4.97 -0.98 -17.38
CA ALA A 102 -6.34 -0.66 -17.75
C ALA A 102 -7.32 -1.04 -16.64
N GLY A 103 -8.22 -0.12 -16.30
CA GLY A 103 -9.22 -0.31 -15.25
C GLY A 103 -8.76 0.06 -13.83
N VAL A 104 -7.47 0.32 -13.61
CA VAL A 104 -6.97 0.78 -12.31
C VAL A 104 -7.04 2.31 -12.19
N LYS A 105 -7.66 2.80 -11.11
CA LYS A 105 -7.58 4.22 -10.74
C LYS A 105 -6.34 4.47 -9.89
N ALA A 106 -5.37 5.21 -10.39
CA ALA A 106 -4.14 5.51 -9.66
C ALA A 106 -4.11 6.98 -9.22
N ILE A 107 -3.83 7.24 -7.94
CA ILE A 107 -3.82 8.59 -7.35
C ILE A 107 -2.48 8.81 -6.63
N ALA A 108 -1.87 9.98 -6.85
CA ALA A 108 -0.67 10.43 -6.17
C ALA A 108 -0.94 11.74 -5.42
N VAL A 109 -0.63 11.79 -4.11
CA VAL A 109 -0.98 12.92 -3.23
C VAL A 109 0.22 13.33 -2.36
N PRO A 110 0.78 14.53 -2.56
CA PRO A 110 1.85 15.04 -1.72
C PRO A 110 1.44 15.17 -0.24
N GLY A 111 2.35 14.83 0.67
CA GLY A 111 2.10 14.90 2.11
C GLY A 111 2.06 16.32 2.67
N SER A 112 2.57 17.31 1.93
CA SER A 112 2.50 18.73 2.29
C SER A 112 2.59 19.63 1.05
N GLN A 113 2.18 20.89 1.19
CA GLN A 113 2.26 21.89 0.12
C GLN A 113 3.71 22.13 -0.35
N ILE A 114 4.68 22.09 0.57
CA ILE A 114 6.11 22.23 0.23
C ILE A 114 6.56 21.06 -0.65
N VAL A 115 6.14 19.83 -0.32
CA VAL A 115 6.46 18.66 -1.15
C VAL A 115 5.81 18.78 -2.54
N ASP A 116 4.56 19.24 -2.64
CA ASP A 116 3.91 19.45 -3.95
C ASP A 116 4.70 20.46 -4.81
N VAL A 117 5.06 21.61 -4.25
CA VAL A 117 5.84 22.63 -4.95
C VAL A 117 7.19 22.07 -5.45
N LEU A 118 7.93 21.38 -4.58
CA LEU A 118 9.23 20.80 -4.95
C LEU A 118 9.09 19.69 -5.99
N ALA A 119 8.09 18.82 -5.84
CA ALA A 119 7.83 17.73 -6.78
C ALA A 119 7.50 18.27 -8.18
N ARG A 120 6.74 19.37 -8.26
CA ARG A 120 6.42 20.06 -9.52
C ARG A 120 7.62 20.76 -10.13
N GLN A 121 8.47 21.38 -9.32
CA GLN A 121 9.73 21.96 -9.78
C GLN A 121 10.65 20.92 -10.42
N GLU A 122 10.66 19.70 -9.89
CA GLU A 122 11.39 18.54 -10.44
C GLU A 122 10.66 17.83 -11.58
N GLY A 123 9.41 18.22 -11.89
CA GLY A 123 8.58 17.57 -12.91
C GLY A 123 8.11 16.16 -12.54
N LEU A 124 8.13 15.80 -11.25
CA LEU A 124 7.65 14.50 -10.78
C LEU A 124 6.15 14.35 -11.02
N ASP A 125 5.37 15.42 -10.84
CA ASP A 125 3.94 15.44 -11.15
C ASP A 125 3.63 15.05 -12.60
N LYS A 126 4.48 15.48 -13.53
CA LYS A 126 4.40 15.13 -14.95
C LYS A 126 4.73 13.67 -15.18
N VAL A 127 5.80 13.14 -14.57
CA VAL A 127 6.16 11.72 -14.67
C VAL A 127 5.03 10.82 -14.18
N PHE A 128 4.41 11.17 -13.05
CA PHE A 128 3.26 10.45 -12.51
C PHE A 128 2.04 10.55 -13.43
N SER A 129 1.71 11.76 -13.91
CA SER A 129 0.59 11.99 -14.83
C SER A 129 0.76 11.26 -16.16
N GLU A 130 1.98 11.26 -16.71
CA GLU A 130 2.35 10.51 -17.90
C GLU A 130 2.22 9.00 -17.67
N ALA A 131 2.53 8.49 -16.48
CA ALA A 131 2.28 7.09 -16.15
C ALA A 131 0.79 6.77 -15.97
N GLY A 132 -0.08 7.78 -15.83
CA GLY A 132 -1.53 7.61 -15.65
C GLY A 132 -2.03 7.79 -14.21
N PHE A 133 -1.19 8.32 -13.32
CA PHE A 133 -1.64 8.72 -11.98
C PHE A 133 -2.34 10.08 -12.02
N GLU A 134 -3.45 10.19 -11.31
CA GLU A 134 -4.06 11.47 -10.99
C GLU A 134 -3.24 12.17 -9.89
N TRP A 135 -2.47 13.19 -10.27
CA TRP A 135 -1.74 14.01 -9.30
C TRP A 135 -2.69 15.00 -8.60
N ARG A 136 -2.83 14.88 -7.29
CA ARG A 136 -3.67 15.75 -6.46
C ARG A 136 -2.85 16.82 -5.77
N GLY A 137 -3.53 17.87 -5.30
CA GLY A 137 -2.94 18.83 -4.35
C GLY A 137 -2.69 18.17 -2.99
N ALA A 138 -1.77 18.73 -2.22
CA ALA A 138 -1.38 18.14 -0.94
C ALA A 138 -2.54 18.07 0.07
N GLY A 139 -2.64 16.95 0.78
CA GLY A 139 -3.68 16.73 1.81
C GLY A 139 -3.88 15.25 2.17
N CYS A 140 -4.88 14.97 3.00
CA CYS A 140 -5.16 13.62 3.48
C CYS A 140 -5.74 12.69 2.39
N SER A 141 -6.57 13.22 1.47
CA SER A 141 -7.21 12.45 0.39
C SER A 141 -7.78 11.10 0.88
N MET A 142 -7.55 10.00 0.16
CA MET A 142 -8.05 8.66 0.50
C MET A 142 -7.54 8.12 1.83
N CYS A 143 -6.45 8.64 2.40
CA CYS A 143 -5.96 8.21 3.72
C CYS A 143 -6.99 8.44 4.84
N LEU A 144 -7.89 9.41 4.65
CA LEU A 144 -9.00 9.71 5.55
C LEU A 144 -10.36 9.75 4.85
N ALA A 145 -10.39 9.88 3.52
CA ALA A 145 -11.59 9.96 2.68
C ALA A 145 -12.61 11.02 3.12
N MET A 146 -12.12 12.17 3.61
CA MET A 146 -12.93 13.37 3.90
C MET A 146 -13.12 14.27 2.68
N ASN A 147 -12.62 13.86 1.52
CA ASN A 147 -12.79 14.55 0.25
C ASN A 147 -13.48 13.59 -0.75
N PRO A 148 -13.72 14.01 -2.01
CA PRO A 148 -14.32 13.13 -3.01
C PRO A 148 -13.48 11.88 -3.38
N ASP A 149 -12.19 11.84 -3.00
CA ASP A 149 -11.37 10.64 -3.20
C ASP A 149 -11.73 9.59 -2.15
N LYS A 150 -12.54 8.61 -2.56
CA LYS A 150 -12.98 7.49 -1.73
C LYS A 150 -13.13 6.23 -2.56
N LEU A 151 -13.05 5.08 -1.91
CA LEU A 151 -13.45 3.81 -2.51
C LEU A 151 -14.96 3.79 -2.78
N VAL A 152 -15.35 3.06 -3.81
CA VAL A 152 -16.74 2.82 -4.19
C VAL A 152 -17.04 1.33 -4.09
N GLY A 153 -18.16 0.97 -3.45
CA GLY A 153 -18.54 -0.44 -3.30
C GLY A 153 -17.46 -1.24 -2.58
N ASP A 154 -17.10 -2.39 -3.11
CA ASP A 154 -16.11 -3.31 -2.56
C ASP A 154 -14.75 -3.24 -3.24
N GLN A 155 -14.41 -2.11 -3.88
CA GLN A 155 -13.10 -1.90 -4.50
C GLN A 155 -11.94 -2.24 -3.57
N LEU A 156 -10.88 -2.83 -4.12
CA LEU A 156 -9.62 -3.06 -3.43
C LEU A 156 -8.59 -1.98 -3.78
N CYS A 157 -8.08 -1.33 -2.73
CA CYS A 157 -7.02 -0.33 -2.83
C CYS A 157 -5.65 -0.90 -2.42
N ALA A 158 -4.64 -0.78 -3.28
CA ALA A 158 -3.25 -0.82 -2.87
C ALA A 158 -2.83 0.57 -2.38
N SER A 159 -2.51 0.71 -1.10
CA SER A 159 -2.32 2.02 -0.46
C SER A 159 -0.99 2.14 0.25
N SER A 160 -0.32 3.28 0.10
CA SER A 160 0.83 3.66 0.93
C SER A 160 0.41 4.48 2.16
N SER A 161 -0.84 4.38 2.60
CA SER A 161 -1.26 4.94 3.89
C SER A 161 -0.82 4.03 5.04
N ASN A 162 -1.17 4.39 6.28
CA ASN A 162 -0.82 3.62 7.47
C ASN A 162 -2.01 2.94 8.16
N ARG A 163 -3.21 2.98 7.58
CA ARG A 163 -4.43 2.45 8.20
C ARG A 163 -5.35 1.82 7.15
N ASN A 164 -5.82 0.60 7.43
CA ASN A 164 -6.67 -0.21 6.55
C ASN A 164 -7.90 -0.80 7.25
N PHE A 165 -8.33 -0.24 8.39
CA PHE A 165 -9.55 -0.69 9.05
C PHE A 165 -10.79 -0.50 8.17
N LYS A 166 -11.83 -1.30 8.43
CA LYS A 166 -13.07 -1.33 7.64
C LYS A 166 -13.67 0.08 7.52
N GLY A 167 -13.96 0.55 6.30
CA GLY A 167 -14.52 1.88 6.07
C GLY A 167 -13.51 3.03 6.04
N ARG A 168 -12.21 2.78 6.26
CA ARG A 168 -11.20 3.84 6.40
C ARG A 168 -11.12 4.78 5.19
N GLN A 169 -11.22 4.23 3.98
CA GLN A 169 -11.15 5.00 2.73
C GLN A 169 -12.54 5.34 2.17
N GLY A 170 -13.53 5.49 3.04
CA GLY A 170 -14.85 6.05 2.75
C GLY A 170 -15.95 5.02 2.53
N SER A 171 -15.72 3.96 1.73
CA SER A 171 -16.71 2.89 1.56
C SER A 171 -16.67 1.90 2.72
N PRO A 172 -17.80 1.60 3.40
CA PRO A 172 -17.87 0.57 4.44
C PRO A 172 -17.39 -0.81 3.97
N THR A 173 -17.63 -1.15 2.70
CA THR A 173 -17.22 -2.42 2.09
C THR A 173 -15.93 -2.33 1.28
N GLY A 174 -15.35 -1.13 1.15
CA GLY A 174 -14.12 -0.91 0.40
C GLY A 174 -12.91 -1.48 1.14
N ARG A 175 -12.06 -2.21 0.43
CA ARG A 175 -10.97 -3.00 1.00
C ARG A 175 -9.65 -2.27 0.76
N THR A 176 -8.71 -2.38 1.69
CA THR A 176 -7.41 -1.72 1.57
C THR A 176 -6.30 -2.65 2.02
N VAL A 177 -5.27 -2.76 1.20
CA VAL A 177 -4.00 -3.38 1.57
C VAL A 177 -2.92 -2.30 1.65
N LEU A 178 -2.13 -2.32 2.72
CA LEU A 178 -1.03 -1.39 2.94
C LEU A 178 0.26 -1.99 2.39
N MET A 179 1.04 -1.18 1.69
CA MET A 179 2.37 -1.53 1.18
C MET A 179 3.19 -0.27 0.91
N SER A 180 4.49 -0.39 0.67
CA SER A 180 5.36 0.75 0.36
C SER A 180 4.96 1.46 -0.94
N PRO A 181 5.34 2.74 -1.15
CA PRO A 181 5.05 3.48 -2.40
C PRO A 181 5.49 2.75 -3.67
N ILE A 182 6.66 2.10 -3.64
CA ILE A 182 7.17 1.36 -4.79
C ILE A 182 6.35 0.09 -5.08
N MET A 183 5.84 -0.57 -4.04
CA MET A 183 4.92 -1.71 -4.19
C MET A 183 3.55 -1.27 -4.72
N VAL A 184 3.03 -0.12 -4.28
CA VAL A 184 1.81 0.46 -4.85
C VAL A 184 2.02 0.79 -6.33
N ALA A 185 3.16 1.35 -6.70
CA ALA A 185 3.50 1.63 -8.10
C ALA A 185 3.58 0.35 -8.94
N ALA A 186 4.22 -0.71 -8.43
CA ALA A 186 4.25 -2.01 -9.08
C ALA A 186 2.83 -2.55 -9.29
N ALA A 187 1.97 -2.46 -8.27
CA ALA A 187 0.60 -2.92 -8.35
C ALA A 187 -0.26 -2.10 -9.33
N ALA A 188 -0.04 -0.78 -9.39
CA ALA A 188 -0.73 0.10 -10.32
C ALA A 188 -0.40 -0.24 -11.78
N LEU A 189 0.85 -0.59 -12.09
CA LEU A 189 1.29 -0.93 -13.43
C LEU A 189 0.86 -2.34 -13.88
N THR A 190 0.75 -3.30 -12.95
CA THR A 190 0.36 -4.68 -13.26
C THR A 190 -1.14 -4.94 -13.11
N GLY A 191 -1.86 -4.08 -12.40
CA GLY A 191 -3.28 -4.24 -12.07
C GLY A 191 -3.55 -5.28 -10.97
N SER A 192 -2.52 -5.67 -10.23
CA SER A 192 -2.63 -6.62 -9.13
C SER A 192 -1.50 -6.42 -8.12
N ILE A 193 -1.66 -6.89 -6.89
CA ILE A 193 -0.57 -6.95 -5.90
C ILE A 193 0.63 -7.67 -6.55
N ALA A 194 1.79 -7.02 -6.56
CA ALA A 194 2.98 -7.48 -7.26
C ALA A 194 4.23 -7.17 -6.44
N ASP A 195 5.28 -7.99 -6.60
CA ASP A 195 6.58 -7.73 -5.99
C ASP A 195 7.33 -6.68 -6.83
N ALA A 196 7.65 -5.54 -6.22
CA ALA A 196 8.39 -4.46 -6.87
C ALA A 196 9.77 -4.91 -7.37
N ARG A 197 10.42 -5.88 -6.70
CA ARG A 197 11.71 -6.43 -7.12
C ARG A 197 11.59 -7.14 -8.46
N GLU A 198 10.50 -7.87 -8.68
CA GLU A 198 10.22 -8.57 -9.93
C GLU A 198 9.82 -7.58 -11.05
N VAL A 199 8.93 -6.63 -10.75
CA VAL A 199 8.38 -5.69 -11.74
C VAL A 199 9.43 -4.69 -12.25
N PHE A 200 10.34 -4.28 -11.38
CA PHE A 200 11.34 -3.24 -11.65
C PHE A 200 12.78 -3.75 -11.69
N THR A 201 13.00 -5.05 -11.44
CA THR A 201 14.34 -5.65 -11.40
C THR A 201 15.26 -4.94 -10.39
N ILE A 202 14.74 -4.71 -9.18
CA ILE A 202 15.47 -4.08 -8.07
C ILE A 202 16.20 -5.19 -7.30
N ALA A 203 17.47 -4.97 -6.96
CA ALA A 203 18.20 -5.87 -6.08
C ALA A 203 17.53 -5.93 -4.70
N GLY A 204 17.30 -7.14 -4.20
CA GLY A 204 16.76 -7.40 -2.87
C GLY A 204 17.78 -7.16 -1.77
#